data_AF-A0A0J7YY22-F1
#
_entry.id   AF-A0A0J7YY22-F1
#
_cell.length_a   1.000
_cell.length_b   1.000
_cell.length_c   1.000
_cell.angle_alpha   90.00
_cell.angle_beta   90.00
_cell.angle_gamma   90.00
#
_symmetry.space_group_name_H-M   'P 1'
#
loop_
_entity.id
_entity.type
_entity.pdbx_description
1 polymer ?
#
loop_
_entity_poly.entity_id
_entity_poly.type
_entity_poly.pdbx_seq_one_letter_code
_entity_poly.pdbx_strand_id
1 'polypeptide(L)'
;MADILSDEDPEPSDRFPAGPLYVPVRPGPAACAARLFRTPLGDRTAVGFTSRRRLTATLGPDQPWVRLAEPALRALTAPLGVTTVTVDPQLCAPAPALVPAPALAPALLPAPASAVPALWIG
;
A
#
# COMPACT_ATOMS: atom_id res chain seq x y z
N MET A 1 -12.32 -49.54 31.70
CA MET A 1 -12.57 -48.28 32.43
C MET A 1 -11.48 -47.32 31.99
N ALA A 2 -11.88 -46.30 31.24
CA ALA A 2 -11.05 -45.15 30.82
C ALA A 2 -10.53 -44.42 32.08
N ASP A 3 -9.41 -43.70 32.07
CA ASP A 3 -9.29 -42.48 31.30
C ASP A 3 -7.81 -42.05 31.22
N ILE A 4 -7.31 -41.91 29.99
CA ILE A 4 -6.10 -41.16 29.66
C ILE A 4 -6.47 -39.70 29.88
N LEU A 5 -6.06 -39.15 31.03
CA LEU A 5 -6.11 -37.71 31.30
C LEU A 5 -5.16 -37.02 30.34
N SER A 6 -5.67 -36.73 29.14
CA SER A 6 -5.11 -35.75 28.21
C SER A 6 -5.25 -34.36 28.83
N ASP A 7 -4.40 -34.05 29.81
CA ASP A 7 -4.09 -32.66 30.14
C ASP A 7 -2.94 -32.23 29.23
N GLU A 8 -3.25 -32.18 27.94
CA GLU A 8 -2.42 -31.46 26.97
C GLU A 8 -2.75 -29.99 27.22
N ASP A 9 -2.11 -29.40 28.24
CA ASP A 9 -2.09 -27.96 28.46
C ASP A 9 -1.79 -27.33 27.09
N PRO A 10 -2.74 -26.60 26.47
CA PRO A 10 -2.47 -25.97 25.21
C PRO A 10 -1.43 -24.87 25.49
N GLU A 11 -0.15 -25.21 25.28
CA GLU A 11 0.98 -24.29 25.16
C GLU A 11 0.43 -23.00 24.56
N PRO A 12 0.52 -21.84 25.24
CA PRO A 12 -0.25 -20.64 24.90
C PRO A 12 0.18 -20.13 23.54
N SER A 13 -0.44 -20.72 22.53
CA SER A 13 -0.03 -20.65 21.15
C SER A 13 -0.46 -19.29 20.69
N ASP A 14 0.56 -18.46 20.54
CA ASP A 14 0.50 -17.11 20.03
C ASP A 14 -0.26 -16.10 20.88
N ARG A 15 0.53 -15.32 21.61
CA ARG A 15 0.18 -13.97 22.06
C ARG A 15 0.10 -13.00 20.85
N PHE A 16 -0.56 -13.41 19.77
CA PHE A 16 -0.99 -12.52 18.71
C PHE A 16 -1.97 -11.50 19.29
N PRO A 17 -2.11 -10.31 18.70
CA PRO A 17 -3.24 -9.44 19.02
C PRO A 17 -4.52 -10.26 18.93
N ALA A 18 -5.14 -10.52 20.09
CA ALA A 18 -6.34 -11.36 20.25
C ALA A 18 -7.62 -10.73 19.64
N GLY A 19 -7.45 -9.70 18.80
CA GLY A 19 -8.52 -8.91 18.21
C GLY A 19 -8.32 -8.72 16.70
N PRO A 20 -9.43 -8.56 15.95
CA PRO A 20 -9.36 -8.40 14.51
C PRO A 20 -8.64 -7.10 14.11
N LEU A 21 -7.69 -7.21 13.19
CA LEU A 21 -6.98 -6.10 12.58
C LEU A 21 -7.80 -5.50 11.44
N TYR A 22 -7.63 -4.21 11.22
CA TYR A 22 -8.10 -3.49 10.05
C TYR A 22 -7.09 -3.71 8.91
N VAL A 23 -7.46 -4.53 7.93
CA VAL A 23 -6.59 -4.91 6.82
C VAL A 23 -6.99 -4.11 5.57
N PRO A 24 -6.05 -3.39 4.93
CA PRO A 24 -6.33 -2.66 3.71
C PRO A 24 -6.60 -3.63 2.56
N VAL A 25 -7.66 -3.37 1.80
CA VAL A 25 -8.05 -4.18 0.64
C VAL A 25 -8.24 -3.32 -0.60
N ARG A 26 -8.13 -3.95 -1.76
CA ARG A 26 -8.65 -3.39 -3.01
C ARG A 26 -9.93 -4.14 -3.36
N PRO A 27 -11.08 -3.45 -3.42
CA PRO A 27 -12.31 -4.07 -3.91
C PRO A 27 -12.15 -4.39 -5.39
N GLY A 28 -12.47 -5.63 -5.76
CA GLY A 28 -12.59 -6.09 -7.14
C GLY A 28 -14.02 -6.53 -7.44
N PRO A 29 -14.33 -6.84 -8.71
CA PRO A 29 -15.70 -7.15 -9.14
C PRO A 29 -16.31 -8.39 -8.47
N ALA A 30 -15.49 -9.32 -7.97
CA ALA A 30 -15.95 -10.57 -7.33
C ALA A 30 -15.43 -10.78 -5.91
N ALA A 31 -14.39 -10.04 -5.48
CA ALA A 31 -13.76 -10.23 -4.18
C ALA A 31 -12.92 -9.01 -3.77
N CYS A 32 -12.63 -8.91 -2.47
CA CYS A 32 -11.67 -7.96 -1.93
C CYS A 32 -10.28 -8.61 -1.84
N ALA A 33 -9.27 -8.00 -2.47
CA ALA A 33 -7.89 -8.47 -2.38
C ALA A 33 -7.11 -7.70 -1.31
N ALA A 34 -6.50 -8.41 -0.35
CA ALA A 34 -5.61 -7.79 0.64
C ALA A 34 -4.43 -7.08 -0.05
N ARG A 35 -4.16 -5.84 0.38
CA ARG A 35 -3.08 -5.02 -0.21
C ARG A 35 -1.77 -5.36 0.49
N LEU A 36 -0.84 -5.96 -0.25
CA LEU A 36 0.52 -6.24 0.23
C LEU A 36 1.42 -5.02 0.08
N PHE A 37 2.33 -4.85 1.02
CA PHE A 37 3.32 -3.77 1.06
C PHE A 37 4.73 -4.34 0.96
N ARG A 38 5.71 -3.44 0.85
CA ARG A 38 7.12 -3.80 0.86
C ARG A 38 7.80 -3.26 2.11
N THR A 39 8.68 -4.06 2.70
CA THR A 39 9.61 -3.60 3.74
C THR A 39 10.70 -2.72 3.09
N PRO A 40 11.46 -1.93 3.88
CA PRO A 40 12.61 -1.19 3.37
C PRO A 40 13.68 -2.08 2.69
N LEU A 41 13.74 -3.36 3.09
CA LEU A 41 14.62 -4.36 2.50
C LEU A 41 14.08 -4.95 1.19
N GLY A 42 12.85 -4.60 0.79
CA GLY A 42 12.21 -4.99 -0.46
C GLY A 42 11.27 -6.19 -0.36
N ASP A 43 11.25 -6.88 0.78
CA ASP A 43 10.41 -8.05 1.04
C ASP A 43 8.93 -7.68 1.05
N ARG A 44 8.08 -8.59 0.59
CA ARG A 44 6.62 -8.41 0.65
C ARG A 44 6.13 -8.71 2.06
N THR A 45 5.28 -7.84 2.59
CA THR A 45 4.65 -8.01 3.91
C THR A 45 3.15 -7.71 3.83
N ALA A 46 2.36 -8.47 4.57
CA ALA A 46 0.96 -8.18 4.80
C ALA A 46 0.86 -7.14 5.92
N VAL A 47 -0.05 -6.17 5.80
CA VAL A 47 -0.18 -5.10 6.79
C VAL A 47 -1.55 -5.18 7.45
N GLY A 48 -1.58 -5.08 8.77
CA GLY A 48 -2.81 -4.90 9.55
C GLY A 48 -2.67 -3.73 10.52
N PHE A 49 -3.77 -3.04 10.79
CA PHE A 49 -3.80 -1.96 11.76
C PHE A 49 -4.66 -2.35 12.96
N THR A 50 -4.26 -1.95 14.16
CA THR A 50 -5.08 -2.19 15.37
C THR A 50 -6.28 -1.25 15.46
N SER A 51 -6.26 -0.13 14.72
CA SER A 51 -7.36 0.83 14.70
C SER A 51 -7.57 1.43 13.31
N ARG A 52 -8.84 1.74 13.00
CA ARG A 52 -9.20 2.47 11.77
C ARG A 52 -8.46 3.81 11.67
N ARG A 53 -8.28 4.51 12.79
CA ARG A 53 -7.57 5.80 12.83
C ARG A 53 -6.12 5.68 12.36
N ARG A 54 -5.40 4.62 12.77
CA ARG A 54 -4.04 4.34 12.30
C ARG A 54 -4.04 4.01 10.80
N LEU A 55 -4.96 3.18 10.33
CA LEU A 55 -5.12 2.88 8.91
C LEU A 55 -5.31 4.15 8.08
N THR A 56 -6.26 5.01 8.47
CA THR A 56 -6.58 6.24 7.73
C THR A 56 -5.45 7.27 7.80
N ALA A 57 -4.71 7.33 8.90
CA ALA A 57 -3.54 8.20 9.02
C ALA A 57 -2.41 7.76 8.09
N THR A 58 -2.25 6.45 7.88
CA THR A 58 -1.17 5.86 7.07
C THR A 58 -1.51 5.77 5.58
N LEU A 59 -2.75 5.42 5.23
CA LEU A 59 -3.17 5.14 3.84
C LEU A 59 -4.17 6.14 3.27
N GLY A 60 -4.66 7.09 4.09
CA GLY A 60 -5.70 8.03 3.73
C GLY A 60 -7.12 7.53 4.07
N PRO A 61 -8.10 8.44 4.14
CA PRO A 61 -9.47 8.12 4.54
C PRO A 61 -10.24 7.27 3.52
N ASP A 62 -9.91 7.38 2.23
CA ASP A 62 -10.61 6.68 1.15
C ASP A 62 -10.18 5.22 0.97
N GLN A 63 -9.16 4.77 1.69
CA GLN A 63 -8.64 3.40 1.56
C GLN A 63 -9.67 2.37 2.10
N PRO A 64 -10.19 1.44 1.27
CA PRO A 64 -11.08 0.39 1.72
C PRO A 64 -10.36 -0.61 2.65
N TRP A 65 -11.09 -1.17 3.61
CA TRP A 65 -10.57 -2.11 4.61
C TRP A 65 -11.59 -3.17 5.02
N VAL A 66 -11.09 -4.28 5.56
CA VAL A 66 -11.87 -5.37 6.17
C VAL A 66 -11.31 -5.70 7.55
N ARG A 67 -12.10 -6.35 8.40
CA ARG A 67 -11.65 -6.89 9.69
C ARG A 67 -11.24 -8.33 9.53
N LEU A 68 -9.98 -8.64 9.83
CA LEU A 68 -9.45 -10.00 9.82
C LEU A 68 -8.58 -10.22 11.04
N ALA A 69 -8.66 -11.41 11.64
CA ALA A 69 -7.69 -11.83 12.64
C ALA A 69 -6.30 -11.97 11.97
N GLU A 70 -5.23 -11.67 12.70
CA GLU A 70 -3.87 -11.86 12.19
C GLU A 70 -3.63 -13.27 11.63
N PRO A 71 -4.03 -14.37 12.33
CA PRO A 71 -3.81 -15.72 11.80
C PRO A 71 -4.53 -15.94 10.47
N ALA A 72 -5.72 -15.37 10.30
CA ALA A 72 -6.47 -15.45 9.04
C ALA A 72 -5.77 -14.67 7.93
N LEU A 73 -5.24 -13.48 8.23
CA LEU A 73 -4.45 -12.71 7.26
C LEU A 73 -3.21 -13.50 6.83
N ARG A 74 -2.44 -14.06 7.78
CA ARG A 74 -1.26 -14.87 7.49
C ARG A 74 -1.61 -16.08 6.63
N ALA A 75 -2.70 -16.79 6.95
CA ALA A 75 -3.16 -17.95 6.18
C ALA A 75 -3.51 -17.60 4.73
N LEU A 76 -4.11 -16.42 4.50
CA LEU A 76 -4.44 -15.95 3.16
C LEU A 76 -3.20 -15.52 2.35
N THR A 77 -2.14 -15.04 3.01
CA THR A 77 -0.95 -14.52 2.32
C THR A 77 0.18 -15.54 2.21
N ALA A 78 0.19 -16.58 3.04
CA ALA A 78 1.20 -17.65 2.99
C ALA A 78 1.29 -18.35 1.62
N PRO A 79 0.18 -18.69 0.91
CA PRO A 79 0.25 -19.26 -0.44
C PRO A 79 0.89 -18.34 -1.47
N LEU A 80 0.93 -17.04 -1.20
CA LEU A 80 1.55 -16.02 -2.06
C LEU A 80 3.04 -15.82 -1.74
N GLY A 81 3.60 -16.62 -0.82
CA GLY A 81 4.98 -16.50 -0.33
C GLY A 81 5.16 -15.38 0.69
N VAL A 82 4.08 -14.84 1.26
CA VAL A 82 4.12 -13.74 2.25
C VAL A 82 3.69 -14.26 3.60
N THR A 83 4.68 -14.58 4.43
CA THR A 83 4.50 -15.10 5.79
C THR A 83 4.60 -14.01 6.86
N THR A 84 5.22 -12.89 6.53
CA THR A 84 5.37 -11.74 7.43
C THR A 84 4.09 -10.91 7.45
N VAL A 85 3.57 -10.69 8.67
CA VAL A 85 2.50 -9.72 8.94
C VAL A 85 3.08 -8.59 9.77
N THR A 86 2.91 -7.36 9.34
CA THR A 86 3.32 -6.16 10.04
C THR A 86 2.09 -5.45 10.62
N VAL A 87 2.08 -5.28 11.93
CA VAL A 87 1.01 -4.59 12.66
C VAL A 87 1.38 -3.13 12.88
N ASP A 88 0.47 -2.22 12.52
CA ASP A 88 0.62 -0.76 12.65
C ASP A 88 1.95 -0.20 12.12
N PRO A 89 2.28 -0.42 10.83
CA PRO A 89 3.51 0.13 10.26
C PRO A 89 3.47 1.66 10.29
N GLN A 90 4.54 2.25 10.78
CA GLN A 90 4.83 3.66 10.58
C GLN A 90 5.46 3.81 9.20
N LEU A 91 4.67 4.23 8.20
CA LEU A 91 5.23 4.65 6.90
C LEU A 91 6.04 5.91 7.14
N CYS A 92 7.36 5.75 7.32
CA CYS A 92 8.28 6.85 7.57
C CYS A 92 8.66 7.63 6.28
N ALA A 93 7.98 7.36 5.16
CA ALA A 93 8.17 8.11 3.93
C ALA A 93 7.36 9.42 4.02
N PRO A 94 8.01 10.60 4.04
CA PRO A 94 7.28 11.86 3.91
C PRO A 94 6.46 11.82 2.62
N ALA A 95 5.25 12.38 2.66
CA ALA A 95 4.37 12.46 1.49
C ALA A 95 5.18 12.99 0.30
N PRO A 96 5.08 12.37 -0.89
CA PRO A 96 5.80 12.85 -2.07
C PRO A 96 5.44 14.32 -2.25
N ALA A 97 6.45 15.19 -2.14
CA ALA A 97 6.27 16.61 -2.41
C ALA A 97 5.66 16.73 -3.80
N LEU A 98 4.54 17.43 -3.90
CA LEU A 98 3.89 17.71 -5.17
C LEU A 98 4.86 18.60 -5.94
N VAL A 99 5.74 17.98 -6.72
CA VAL A 99 6.64 18.70 -7.63
C VAL A 99 5.73 19.38 -8.63
N PRO A 100 5.62 20.73 -8.63
CA PRO A 100 4.86 21.42 -9.65
C PRO A 100 5.45 21.02 -10.99
N ALA A 101 4.58 20.62 -11.93
CA ALA A 101 5.00 20.34 -13.28
C ALA A 101 5.81 21.55 -13.79
N PRO A 102 6.99 21.36 -14.41
CA PRO A 102 7.73 22.47 -14.96
C PRO A 102 6.80 23.22 -15.89
N ALA A 103 6.53 24.48 -15.58
CA ALA A 103 5.76 25.35 -16.46
C ALA A 103 6.46 25.31 -17.81
N LEU A 104 5.77 24.79 -18.83
CA LEU A 104 6.21 24.91 -20.20
C LEU A 104 6.41 26.40 -20.45
N ALA A 105 7.66 26.85 -20.46
CA ALA A 105 7.99 28.19 -20.88
C ALA A 105 7.37 28.37 -22.27
N PRO A 106 6.58 29.43 -22.52
CA PRO A 106 6.07 29.67 -23.85
C PRO A 106 7.28 29.78 -24.76
N ALA A 107 7.41 28.84 -25.69
CA ALA A 107 8.43 28.89 -26.71
C ALA A 107 8.32 30.25 -27.38
N LEU A 108 9.37 31.07 -27.22
CA LEU A 108 9.56 32.30 -27.96
C LEU A 108 9.45 31.96 -29.44
N LEU A 109 8.28 32.22 -30.01
CA LEU A 109 8.05 32.18 -31.44
C LEU A 109 9.09 33.13 -32.06
N PRO A 110 9.96 32.66 -32.96
CA PRO A 110 10.89 33.55 -33.63
C PRO A 110 10.06 34.58 -34.43
N ALA A 111 10.36 35.86 -34.21
CA ALA A 111 9.75 36.97 -34.92
C ALA A 111 9.96 36.80 -36.45
N PRO A 112 8.97 37.15 -37.30
CA PRO A 112 9.19 37.16 -38.73
C PRO A 112 10.18 38.28 -39.08
N ALA A 113 11.38 37.90 -39.51
CA ALA A 113 12.32 38.81 -40.13
C ALA A 113 11.73 39.29 -41.46
N SER A 114 11.23 40.52 -41.47
CA SER A 114 10.99 41.27 -42.71
C SER A 114 12.33 41.47 -43.43
N ALA A 115 12.42 40.97 -44.66
CA ALA A 115 13.46 41.36 -45.60
C ALA A 115 12.94 41.21 -47.04
N VAL A 116 12.44 42.32 -47.59
CA VAL A 116 12.62 42.61 -49.03
C VAL A 116 14.05 43.09 -49.22
N PRO A 117 14.74 42.65 -50.29
CA PRO A 117 14.89 43.55 -51.42
C PRO A 117 14.80 42.89 -52.80
N ALA A 118 14.61 43.77 -53.78
CA ALA A 118 14.53 43.53 -55.21
C ALA A 118 15.83 42.98 -55.85
N LEU A 119 15.70 42.20 -56.94
CA LEU A 119 16.14 42.54 -58.31
C LEU A 119 16.21 41.33 -59.28
N TRP A 120 15.53 41.51 -60.43
CA TRP A 120 15.85 41.12 -61.84
C TRP A 120 15.76 39.64 -62.33
N ILE A 121 14.96 39.41 -63.41
CA ILE A 121 15.27 38.89 -64.79
C ILE A 121 13.91 38.76 -65.53
N GLY A 122 13.64 39.32 -66.72
CA GLY A 122 14.46 40.07 -67.69
C GLY A 122 13.61 40.89 -68.64
#